data_AF-A0A2K3MHT4-F1
#
_entry.id   AF-A0A2K3MHT4-F1
#
_cell.length_a   1.000
_cell.length_b   1.000
_cell.length_c   1.000
_cell.angle_alpha   90.00
_cell.angle_beta   90.00
_cell.angle_gamma   90.00
#
_symmetry.space_group_name_H-M   'P 1'
#
loop_
_entity.id
_entity.type
_entity.pdbx_description
1 polymer ?
#
loop_
_entity_poly.entity_id
_entity_poly.type
_entity_poly.pdbx_seq_one_letter_code
_entity_poly.pdbx_strand_id
1 'polypeptide(L)'
;MASQQQNSKTIPLKVLVDKNSNKVVFVEATEDFVETIFSFLSLPLPTIVRLLATATNNNSDQQSESSPFLGNIKNLYQSVQNINSNDIWSSPACKQMLLRPRNPWESLLKELFLNIDDTESIEFFVCDSCYKFTTFQNLKCTCGKLPNRKPRNLDSEGQGNNAKNGVFLRRSGTMFLVSD
;
A
#
# COMPACT_ATOMS: atom_id res chain seq x y z
N MET A 1 21.53 -26.68 -5.03
CA MET A 1 20.34 -25.82 -4.90
C MET A 1 20.30 -25.37 -3.45
N ALA A 2 20.66 -24.12 -3.16
CA ALA A 2 20.63 -23.59 -1.82
C ALA A 2 19.18 -23.21 -1.47
N SER A 3 18.62 -23.89 -0.48
CA SER A 3 17.35 -23.54 0.14
C SER A 3 17.45 -22.13 0.72
N GLN A 4 16.69 -21.18 0.17
CA GLN A 4 16.51 -19.88 0.80
C GLN A 4 15.73 -20.09 2.10
N GLN A 5 16.41 -19.96 3.22
CA GLN A 5 15.84 -20.04 4.55
C GLN A 5 15.00 -18.78 4.76
N GLN A 6 13.68 -18.90 4.65
CA GLN A 6 12.73 -17.82 4.92
C GLN A 6 12.84 -17.49 6.42
N ASN A 7 13.58 -16.44 6.74
CA ASN A 7 13.72 -15.99 8.12
C ASN A 7 12.38 -15.32 8.50
N SER A 8 11.55 -16.01 9.28
CA SER A 8 10.27 -15.46 9.75
C SER A 8 10.56 -14.29 10.67
N LYS A 9 10.22 -13.08 10.24
CA LYS A 9 10.26 -11.91 11.13
C LYS A 9 9.11 -12.05 12.15
N THR A 10 9.31 -11.65 13.41
CA THR A 10 8.29 -11.66 14.46
C THR A 10 8.23 -10.29 15.15
N ILE A 11 7.03 -9.74 15.37
CA ILE A 11 6.81 -8.53 16.17
C ILE A 11 6.53 -8.95 17.62
N PRO A 12 7.33 -8.53 18.61
CA PRO A 12 7.02 -8.78 20.01
C PRO A 12 5.89 -7.86 20.47
N LEU A 13 4.92 -8.44 21.20
CA LEU A 13 3.79 -7.74 21.81
C LEU A 13 3.63 -8.22 23.25
N LYS A 14 3.22 -7.33 24.15
CA LYS A 14 2.71 -7.72 25.47
C LYS A 14 1.21 -7.45 25.50
N VAL A 15 0.45 -8.43 25.97
CA VAL A 15 -1.01 -8.37 25.96
C VAL A 15 -1.50 -8.35 27.40
N LEU A 16 -2.35 -7.38 27.73
CA LEU A 16 -3.07 -7.32 28.99
C LEU A 16 -4.46 -7.92 28.80
N VAL A 17 -4.76 -8.97 29.55
CA VAL A 17 -6.04 -9.70 29.48
C VAL A 17 -6.79 -9.55 30.79
N ASP A 18 -8.06 -9.12 30.71
CA ASP A 18 -8.99 -9.25 31.83
C ASP A 18 -9.45 -10.70 31.91
N LYS A 19 -9.04 -11.39 32.99
CA LYS A 19 -9.35 -12.80 33.21
C LYS A 19 -10.82 -13.07 33.50
N ASN A 20 -11.55 -12.08 34.02
CA ASN A 20 -12.95 -12.24 34.38
C ASN A 20 -13.83 -12.28 33.13
N SER A 21 -13.59 -11.35 32.19
CA SER A 21 -14.30 -11.31 30.90
C SER A 21 -13.63 -12.13 29.80
N ASN A 22 -12.41 -12.64 30.04
CA ASN A 22 -11.55 -13.31 29.06
C ASN A 22 -11.32 -12.46 27.80
N LYS A 23 -11.09 -11.16 27.99
CA LYS A 23 -10.90 -10.18 26.90
C LYS A 23 -9.53 -9.54 26.96
N VAL A 24 -8.95 -9.29 25.80
CA VAL A 24 -7.78 -8.41 25.67
C VAL A 24 -8.25 -6.98 25.92
N VAL A 25 -7.64 -6.31 26.90
CA VAL A 25 -7.97 -4.92 27.25
C VAL A 25 -7.00 -3.96 26.58
N PHE A 26 -5.71 -4.32 26.56
CA PHE A 26 -4.67 -3.52 25.92
C PHE A 26 -3.57 -4.41 25.34
N VAL A 27 -2.90 -3.88 24.33
CA VAL A 27 -1.64 -4.40 23.80
C VAL A 27 -0.57 -3.32 23.97
N GLU A 28 0.50 -3.63 24.71
CA GLU A 28 1.72 -2.84 24.68
C GLU A 28 2.56 -3.30 23.48
N ALA A 29 2.72 -2.40 22.51
CA ALA A 29 3.27 -2.67 21.20
C ALA A 29 4.50 -1.83 20.91
N THR A 30 5.40 -2.38 20.10
CA THR A 30 6.59 -1.69 19.60
C THR A 30 6.25 -0.77 18.42
N GLU A 31 7.19 0.10 18.07
CA GLU A 31 7.11 0.98 16.89
C GLU A 31 6.77 0.18 15.61
N ASP A 32 7.40 -0.98 15.38
CA ASP A 32 7.18 -1.80 14.19
C ASP A 32 5.72 -2.28 14.03
N PHE A 33 5.03 -2.56 15.14
CA PHE A 33 3.60 -2.90 15.12
C PHE A 33 2.74 -1.71 14.70
N VAL A 34 3.02 -0.54 15.28
CA VAL A 34 2.24 0.67 15.04
C VAL A 34 2.49 1.19 13.63
N GLU A 35 3.73 1.14 13.13
CA GLU A 35 4.04 1.48 11.74
C GLU A 35 3.28 0.57 10.75
N THR A 36 3.16 -0.71 11.10
CA THR A 36 2.37 -1.67 10.32
C THR A 36 0.89 -1.27 10.30
N ILE A 37 0.30 -0.87 11.42
CA ILE A 37 -1.09 -0.39 11.47
C ILE A 37 -1.24 0.88 10.63
N PHE A 38 -0.34 1.85 10.78
CA PHE A 38 -0.37 3.10 10.02
C PHE A 38 -0.23 2.87 8.51
N SER A 39 0.50 1.84 8.10
CA SER A 39 0.61 1.45 6.68
C SER A 39 -0.75 1.17 6.04
N PHE A 40 -1.73 0.64 6.79
CA PHE A 40 -3.07 0.38 6.27
C PHE A 40 -3.80 1.67 5.87
N LEU A 41 -3.54 2.76 6.58
CA LEU A 41 -4.11 4.08 6.26
C LEU A 41 -3.46 4.72 5.03
N SER A 42 -2.29 4.24 4.62
CA SER A 42 -1.60 4.73 3.41
C SER A 42 -2.13 4.09 2.12
N LEU A 43 -2.90 3.00 2.22
CA LEU A 43 -3.38 2.28 1.06
C LEU A 43 -4.42 3.09 0.28
N PRO A 44 -4.29 3.17 -1.06
CA PRO A 44 -5.36 3.72 -1.88
C PRO A 44 -6.67 2.92 -1.71
N LEU A 45 -7.81 3.62 -1.71
CA LEU A 45 -9.13 2.97 -1.59
C LEU A 45 -9.37 1.84 -2.60
N PRO A 46 -9.00 1.96 -3.90
CA PRO A 46 -9.13 0.86 -4.85
C PRO A 46 -8.29 -0.37 -4.46
N THR A 47 -7.11 -0.17 -3.87
CA THR A 47 -6.26 -1.25 -3.35
C THR A 47 -6.95 -1.97 -2.20
N ILE A 48 -7.52 -1.24 -1.25
CA ILE A 48 -8.28 -1.83 -0.13
C ILE A 48 -9.45 -2.69 -0.65
N VAL A 49 -10.27 -2.16 -1.55
CA VAL A 49 -11.40 -2.90 -2.13
C VAL A 49 -10.94 -4.17 -2.84
N ARG A 50 -9.87 -4.08 -3.62
CA ARG A 50 -9.30 -5.22 -4.36
C ARG A 50 -8.80 -6.31 -3.42
N LEU A 51 -8.03 -5.95 -2.39
CA LEU A 51 -7.49 -6.89 -1.41
C LEU A 51 -8.61 -7.59 -0.62
N LEU A 52 -9.62 -6.85 -0.18
CA LEU A 52 -10.78 -7.41 0.52
C LEU A 52 -11.57 -8.39 -0.37
N ALA A 53 -11.82 -8.04 -1.63
CA ALA A 53 -12.51 -8.92 -2.57
C ALA A 53 -11.74 -10.23 -2.82
N THR A 54 -10.41 -10.18 -2.93
CA THR A 54 -9.59 -11.39 -3.10
C THR A 54 -9.58 -12.28 -1.85
N ALA A 55 -9.61 -11.69 -0.65
CA ALA A 55 -9.65 -12.45 0.60
C ALA A 55 -10.99 -13.19 0.78
N THR A 56 -12.11 -12.56 0.39
CA THR A 56 -13.45 -13.17 0.51
C THR A 56 -13.72 -14.26 -0.53
N ASN A 57 -13.10 -14.21 -1.70
CA ASN A 57 -13.31 -15.23 -2.74
C ASN A 57 -12.75 -16.62 -2.35
N ASN A 58 -11.84 -16.68 -1.38
CA ASN A 58 -11.23 -17.92 -0.90
C ASN A 58 -11.98 -18.55 0.27
N ASN A 59 -12.95 -17.85 0.87
CA ASN A 59 -13.75 -18.32 1.99
C ASN A 59 -15.23 -18.18 1.61
N SER A 60 -15.88 -19.31 1.32
CA SER A 60 -17.28 -19.40 0.88
C SER A 60 -18.32 -19.06 1.95
N ASP A 61 -17.94 -18.36 3.01
CA ASP A 61 -18.78 -18.10 4.16
C ASP A 61 -18.87 -16.61 4.48
N GLN A 62 -20.12 -16.15 4.34
CA GLN A 62 -20.75 -15.02 5.04
C GLN A 62 -20.36 -13.62 4.56
N GLN A 63 -21.25 -13.08 3.73
CA GLN A 63 -22.07 -11.88 4.00
C GLN A 63 -21.61 -11.06 5.22
N SER A 64 -20.40 -10.49 5.13
CA SER A 64 -19.98 -9.44 6.05
C SER A 64 -20.87 -8.25 5.75
N GLU A 65 -21.56 -7.76 6.79
CA GLU A 65 -22.26 -6.47 6.83
C GLU A 65 -21.25 -5.37 6.43
N SER A 66 -21.02 -5.24 5.13
CA SER A 66 -20.15 -4.21 4.59
C SER A 66 -20.84 -2.91 4.92
N SER A 67 -20.16 -2.03 5.66
CA SER A 67 -20.66 -0.69 5.91
C SER A 67 -21.21 -0.09 4.60
N PRO A 68 -22.31 0.67 4.62
CA PRO A 68 -22.87 1.28 3.41
C PRO A 68 -21.81 2.05 2.60
N PHE A 69 -20.83 2.62 3.31
CA PHE A 69 -19.65 3.24 2.72
C PHE A 69 -18.83 2.25 1.87
N LEU A 70 -18.39 1.12 2.42
CA LEU A 70 -17.59 0.13 1.69
C LEU A 70 -18.37 -0.47 0.52
N GLY A 71 -19.68 -0.68 0.68
CA GLY A 71 -20.58 -1.09 -0.41
C GLY A 71 -20.57 -0.10 -1.58
N ASN A 72 -20.68 1.20 -1.30
CA ASN A 72 -20.65 2.24 -2.33
C ASN A 72 -19.29 2.32 -3.04
N ILE A 73 -18.17 2.23 -2.32
CA ILE A 73 -16.84 2.25 -2.94
C ILE A 73 -16.62 0.99 -3.79
N LYS A 74 -17.11 -0.18 -3.34
CA LYS A 74 -17.09 -1.42 -4.13
C LYS A 74 -17.88 -1.27 -5.43
N ASN A 75 -19.08 -0.69 -5.39
CA ASN A 75 -19.89 -0.43 -6.58
C ASN A 75 -19.19 0.54 -7.55
N LEU A 76 -18.54 1.58 -7.03
CA LEU A 76 -17.75 2.51 -7.85
C LEU A 76 -16.57 1.79 -8.52
N TYR A 77 -15.83 0.97 -7.77
CA TYR A 77 -14.71 0.18 -8.30
C TYR A 77 -15.17 -0.78 -9.41
N GLN A 78 -16.27 -1.51 -9.19
CA GLN A 78 -16.87 -2.39 -10.20
C GLN A 78 -17.34 -1.63 -11.44
N SER A 79 -17.91 -0.44 -11.26
CA SER A 79 -18.30 0.42 -12.38
C SER A 79 -17.10 0.73 -13.28
N VAL A 80 -15.94 1.07 -12.69
CA VAL A 80 -14.69 1.27 -13.45
C VAL A 80 -14.23 0.00 -14.14
N GLN A 81 -14.32 -1.17 -13.48
CA GLN A 81 -13.95 -2.46 -14.09
C GLN A 81 -14.78 -2.77 -15.34
N ASN A 82 -16.08 -2.48 -15.29
CA ASN A 82 -17.05 -2.83 -16.35
C ASN A 82 -17.01 -1.88 -17.56
N ILE A 83 -16.33 -0.74 -17.48
CA ILE A 83 -16.14 0.16 -18.63
C ILE A 83 -15.15 -0.49 -19.61
N ASN A 84 -15.65 -1.17 -20.64
CA ASN A 84 -14.86 -1.87 -21.64
C ASN A 84 -14.58 -1.04 -22.91
N SER A 85 -15.28 0.08 -23.09
CA SER A 85 -15.00 0.98 -24.22
C SER A 85 -13.67 1.70 -24.00
N ASN A 86 -12.77 1.58 -24.98
CA ASN A 86 -11.50 2.31 -24.98
C ASN A 86 -11.66 3.80 -25.30
N ASP A 87 -12.80 4.20 -25.88
CA ASP A 87 -13.02 5.57 -26.35
C ASP A 87 -13.28 6.57 -25.21
N ILE A 88 -13.64 6.08 -24.02
CA ILE A 88 -13.88 6.90 -22.83
C ILE A 88 -12.56 7.31 -22.15
N TRP A 89 -11.51 6.52 -22.32
CA TRP A 89 -10.23 6.73 -21.64
C TRP A 89 -9.29 7.58 -22.48
N SER A 90 -8.71 8.63 -21.89
CA SER A 90 -7.68 9.43 -22.56
C SER A 90 -6.42 8.61 -22.92
N SER A 91 -6.19 7.51 -22.22
CA SER A 91 -5.14 6.52 -22.50
C SER A 91 -5.55 5.16 -21.93
N PRO A 92 -5.15 4.03 -22.55
CA PRO A 92 -5.34 2.69 -21.97
C PRO A 92 -4.80 2.55 -20.54
N ALA A 93 -3.79 3.35 -20.16
CA ALA A 93 -3.23 3.35 -18.82
C ALA A 93 -4.17 3.94 -17.75
N CYS A 94 -5.10 4.83 -18.12
CA CYS A 94 -5.98 5.53 -17.17
C CYS A 94 -6.90 4.57 -16.41
N LYS A 95 -7.45 3.56 -17.09
CA LYS A 95 -8.26 2.53 -16.43
C LYS A 95 -7.43 1.77 -15.38
N GLN A 96 -6.19 1.40 -15.75
CA GLN A 96 -5.29 0.69 -14.84
C GLN A 96 -4.86 1.55 -13.65
N MET A 97 -4.67 2.86 -13.81
CA MET A 97 -4.38 3.79 -12.71
C MET A 97 -5.50 3.80 -11.64
N LEU A 98 -6.75 3.68 -12.06
CA LEU A 98 -7.90 3.66 -11.14
C LEU A 98 -8.10 2.30 -10.47
N LEU A 99 -7.86 1.21 -11.20
CA LEU A 99 -8.02 -0.15 -10.67
C LEU A 99 -6.84 -0.62 -9.81
N ARG A 100 -5.63 -0.13 -10.13
CA ARG A 100 -4.38 -0.46 -9.45
C ARG A 100 -3.54 0.81 -9.26
N PRO A 101 -4.02 1.76 -8.43
CA PRO A 101 -3.24 2.95 -8.09
C PRO A 101 -1.93 2.55 -7.41
N ARG A 102 -0.85 3.26 -7.73
CA ARG A 102 0.42 3.13 -7.02
C ARG A 102 0.32 3.84 -5.67
N ASN A 103 0.85 3.24 -4.61
CA ASN A 103 0.99 3.93 -3.33
C ASN A 103 2.15 4.94 -3.40
N PRO A 104 1.92 6.24 -3.17
CA PRO A 104 3.00 7.23 -3.25
C PRO A 104 4.11 7.02 -2.21
N TRP A 105 3.86 6.22 -1.17
CA TRP A 105 4.81 5.87 -0.12
C TRP A 105 5.46 4.50 -0.32
N GLU A 106 5.22 3.82 -1.45
CA GLU A 106 5.64 2.42 -1.68
C GLU A 106 7.12 2.16 -1.39
N SER A 107 8.03 3.06 -1.77
CA SER A 107 9.46 2.91 -1.50
C SER A 107 9.78 2.88 0.00
N LEU A 108 9.10 3.71 0.79
CA LEU A 108 9.26 3.78 2.24
C LEU A 108 8.59 2.57 2.91
N LEU A 109 7.41 2.17 2.43
CA LEU A 109 6.64 1.06 3.01
C LEU A 109 7.31 -0.31 2.80
N LYS A 110 8.21 -0.46 1.83
CA LYS A 110 9.04 -1.67 1.67
C LYS A 110 9.93 -1.96 2.88
N GLU A 111 10.24 -0.93 3.67
CA GLU A 111 11.05 -1.07 4.89
C GLU A 111 10.22 -1.52 6.09
N LEU A 112 8.90 -1.49 5.99
CA LEU A 112 8.02 -1.93 7.07
C LEU A 112 8.17 -3.42 7.34
N PHE A 113 7.85 -3.80 8.57
CA PHE A 113 7.82 -5.19 8.98
C PHE A 113 6.86 -6.02 8.11
N LEU A 114 5.67 -5.48 7.84
CA LEU A 114 4.66 -6.05 6.98
C LEU A 114 4.23 -5.03 5.92
N ASN A 115 4.38 -5.39 4.66
CA ASN A 115 3.83 -4.64 3.54
C ASN A 115 2.70 -5.46 2.90
N ILE A 116 1.47 -4.95 2.97
CA ILE A 116 0.29 -5.60 2.39
C ILE A 116 -0.08 -5.05 1.00
N ASP A 117 0.64 -4.05 0.52
CA ASP A 117 0.49 -3.58 -0.85
C ASP A 117 1.14 -4.59 -1.81
N ASP A 118 0.31 -5.25 -2.62
CA ASP A 118 0.72 -6.23 -3.63
C ASP A 118 1.02 -5.60 -4.99
N THR A 119 1.10 -4.27 -5.05
CA THR A 119 1.47 -3.52 -6.24
C THR A 119 2.95 -3.73 -6.57
N GLU A 120 3.27 -3.91 -7.86
CA GLU A 120 4.66 -4.06 -8.31
C GLU A 120 5.53 -2.83 -7.96
N SER A 121 6.84 -2.99 -8.00
CA SER A 121 7.79 -1.87 -7.80
C SER A 121 7.48 -0.68 -8.69
N ILE A 122 7.39 0.53 -8.10
CA ILE A 122 7.25 1.76 -8.90
C ILE A 122 8.50 1.96 -9.74
N GLU A 123 8.31 1.92 -11.06
CA GLU A 123 9.28 2.43 -12.03
C GLU A 123 8.91 3.87 -12.39
N PHE A 124 9.89 4.76 -12.38
CA PHE A 124 9.72 6.13 -12.84
C PHE A 124 10.18 6.28 -14.28
N PHE A 125 9.40 7.02 -15.05
CA PHE A 125 9.69 7.38 -16.43
C PHE A 125 9.68 8.91 -16.55
N VAL A 126 10.63 9.44 -17.32
CA VAL A 126 10.79 10.87 -17.55
C VAL A 126 10.61 11.19 -19.02
N CYS A 127 9.84 12.23 -19.30
CA CYS A 127 9.77 12.79 -20.64
C CYS A 127 11.00 13.66 -20.90
N ASP A 128 11.77 13.36 -21.96
CA ASP A 128 13.01 14.09 -22.27
C ASP A 128 12.78 15.55 -22.69
N SER A 129 11.59 15.87 -23.20
CA SER A 129 11.28 17.24 -23.66
C SER A 129 10.72 18.14 -22.56
N CYS A 130 9.98 17.57 -21.60
CA CYS A 130 9.30 18.35 -20.56
C CYS A 130 9.85 18.11 -19.15
N TYR A 131 10.76 17.14 -18.98
CA TYR A 131 11.27 16.69 -17.69
C TYR A 131 10.18 16.31 -16.67
N LYS A 132 8.97 15.98 -17.15
CA LYS A 132 7.86 15.49 -16.31
C LYS A 132 8.05 14.01 -16.02
N PHE A 133 7.73 13.61 -14.79
CA PHE A 133 7.80 12.24 -14.30
C PHE A 133 6.43 11.55 -14.40
N THR A 134 6.42 10.24 -14.62
CA THR A 134 5.25 9.38 -14.47
C THR A 134 5.66 8.00 -13.98
N THR A 135 4.76 7.31 -13.29
CA THR A 135 4.95 5.92 -12.84
C THR A 135 4.27 4.90 -13.76
N PHE A 136 3.72 5.35 -14.89
CA PHE A 136 2.98 4.52 -15.83
C PHE A 136 3.64 4.53 -17.20
N GLN A 137 4.08 3.34 -17.62
CA GLN A 137 4.58 3.12 -18.96
C GLN A 137 3.47 3.43 -19.98
N ASN A 138 3.84 4.01 -21.13
CA ASN A 138 2.94 4.33 -22.24
C ASN A 138 1.94 5.49 -22.01
N LEU A 139 2.02 6.21 -20.88
CA LEU A 139 1.27 7.45 -20.72
C LEU A 139 1.92 8.57 -21.53
N LYS A 140 1.21 9.13 -22.52
CA LYS A 140 1.71 10.29 -23.27
C LYS A 140 1.88 11.50 -22.34
N CYS A 141 3.03 12.16 -22.44
CA CYS A 141 3.25 13.42 -21.76
C CYS A 141 2.36 14.53 -22.37
N THR A 142 2.20 15.65 -21.67
CA THR A 142 1.43 16.80 -22.17
C THR A 142 2.01 17.42 -23.46
N CYS A 143 3.27 17.12 -23.80
CA CYS A 143 3.88 17.47 -25.10
C CYS A 143 3.64 16.44 -26.21
N GLY A 144 2.83 15.41 -25.96
CA GLY A 144 2.50 14.35 -26.92
C GLY A 144 3.54 13.22 -27.02
N LYS A 145 4.75 13.40 -26.47
CA LYS A 145 5.81 12.38 -26.49
C LYS A 145 5.66 11.34 -25.38
N LEU A 146 6.14 10.13 -25.62
CA LEU A 146 6.21 9.07 -24.61
C LEU A 146 7.43 9.28 -23.68
N PRO A 147 7.26 9.13 -22.35
CA PRO A 147 8.37 9.15 -21.41
C PRO A 147 9.10 7.80 -21.47
N ASN A 148 10.26 7.77 -22.15
CA ASN A 148 11.04 6.55 -22.38
C ASN A 148 12.28 6.46 -21.48
N ARG A 149 12.71 7.57 -20.88
CA ARG A 149 13.91 7.61 -20.04
C ARG A 149 13.58 7.18 -18.62
N LYS A 150 14.30 6.18 -18.11
CA LYS A 150 14.31 5.86 -16.67
C LYS A 150 15.37 6.71 -15.97
N PRO A 151 15.07 7.38 -14.84
CA PRO A 151 16.09 8.04 -14.05
C PRO A 151 17.05 6.99 -13.48
N ARG A 152 18.36 7.26 -13.54
CA ARG A 152 19.40 6.33 -13.07
C ARG A 152 19.62 6.39 -11.56
N ASN A 153 19.42 7.55 -10.97
CA ASN A 153 19.40 7.79 -9.52
C ASN A 153 18.09 8.47 -9.21
N LEU A 154 17.22 7.78 -8.48
CA LEU A 154 16.21 8.43 -7.66
C LEU A 154 16.88 8.55 -6.30
N ASP A 155 16.83 9.73 -5.69
CA ASP A 155 17.29 9.93 -4.33
C ASP A 155 16.33 9.16 -3.39
N SER A 156 16.47 7.84 -3.34
CA SER A 156 15.83 6.99 -2.34
C SER A 156 16.46 7.27 -0.97
N GLU A 157 17.70 7.74 -0.97
CA GLU A 157 18.44 8.17 0.21
C GLU A 157 18.38 9.70 0.27
N GLY A 158 17.32 10.22 0.89
CA GLY A 158 17.39 11.57 1.43
C GLY A 158 18.63 11.66 2.31
N GLN A 159 19.61 12.47 1.89
CA GLN A 159 20.79 12.79 2.67
C GLN A 159 20.36 13.65 3.88
N GLY A 160 19.81 12.97 4.89
CA GLY A 160 19.32 13.53 6.14
C GLY A 160 19.94 12.72 7.27
N ASN A 161 20.87 13.37 7.97
CA ASN A 161 21.68 12.79 9.03
C ASN A 161 20.91 11.89 10.02
N ASN A 162 21.54 10.77 10.35
CA ASN A 162 21.23 9.77 11.39
C ASN A 162 20.25 8.66 10.99
N ALA A 163 20.82 7.49 10.72
CA ALA A 163 20.19 6.21 10.95
C ALA A 163 19.36 6.24 12.25
N LYS A 164 18.11 5.74 12.19
CA LYS A 164 17.15 5.41 13.29
C LYS A 164 15.76 6.08 13.22
N ASN A 165 15.23 6.49 12.07
CA ASN A 165 13.79 6.80 11.98
C ASN A 165 13.04 5.66 11.26
N GLY A 166 11.79 5.43 11.63
CA GLY A 166 10.85 4.57 10.92
C GLY A 166 10.12 5.37 9.84
N VAL A 167 9.22 4.72 9.10
CA VAL A 167 8.49 5.31 7.98
C VAL A 167 7.53 6.42 8.46
N PHE A 168 6.88 6.20 9.59
CA PHE A 168 5.90 7.12 10.17
C PHE A 168 6.34 7.62 11.55
N LEU A 169 7.02 6.78 12.32
CA LEU A 169 7.44 7.04 13.68
C LEU A 169 8.95 7.29 13.72
N ARG A 170 9.37 8.20 14.59
CA ARG A 170 10.78 8.30 14.97
C ARG A 170 11.14 7.08 15.82
N ARG A 171 12.24 6.36 15.53
CA ARG A 171 12.65 5.25 16.42
C ARG A 171 13.31 5.82 17.65
N SER A 172 12.63 5.70 18.78
CA SER A 172 13.12 6.10 20.10
C SER A 172 13.04 4.98 21.13
N GLY A 173 12.57 3.79 20.73
CA GLY A 173 12.27 2.70 21.65
C GLY A 173 10.97 2.94 22.44
N THR A 174 10.07 3.76 21.89
CA THR A 174 8.79 4.07 22.53
C THR A 174 7.87 2.86 22.44
N MET A 175 7.15 2.59 23.54
CA MET A 175 6.10 1.57 23.58
C MET A 175 4.73 2.25 23.50
N PHE A 176 3.80 1.65 22.78
CA PHE A 176 2.47 2.17 22.55
C PHE A 176 1.44 1.26 23.23
N LEU A 177 0.43 1.86 23.85
CA LEU A 177 -0.74 1.12 24.32
C LEU A 177 -1.82 1.18 23.26
N VAL A 178 -2.23 0.03 22.74
CA VAL A 178 -3.27 -0.12 21.71
C VAL A 178 -4.47 -0.82 22.33
N SER A 179 -5.66 -0.26 22.16
CA SER A 179 -6.96 -0.86 22.53
C SER A 179 -7.88 -0.92 21.32
N ASP A 180 -9.01 -1.62 21.47
CA ASP A 180 -10.15 -1.51 20.57
C ASP A 180 -10.90 -0.17 20.70
#